data_AF-A0A3A6EN12-F1
#
_entry.id   AF-A0A3A6EN12-F1
#
_cell.length_a   1.000
_cell.length_b   1.000
_cell.length_c   1.000
_cell.angle_alpha   90.00
_cell.angle_beta   90.00
_cell.angle_gamma   90.00
#
_symmetry.space_group_name_H-M   'P 1'
#
loop_
_entity.id
_entity.type
_entity.pdbx_description
1 polymer ?
#
loop_
_entity_poly.entity_id
_entity_poly.type
_entity_poly.pdbx_seq_one_letter_code
_entity_poly.pdbx_strand_id
1 'polypeptide(L)'
;MNETEERRKELLRQARQMYDEDRFIPAVHPRYRNLYQDLYEPDEKQVPNSSFSFRIAVCIVLFACYVWMDYSEVPVANVSSDQIVTQIEKQTEILTKK
;
A
#
# COMPACT_ATOMS: atom_id res chain seq x y z
N MET A 1 -43.69 6.34 44.03
CA MET A 1 -42.41 5.65 43.76
C MET A 1 -41.61 5.67 45.03
N ASN A 2 -41.02 4.55 45.41
CA ASN A 2 -40.26 4.45 46.65
C ASN A 2 -38.89 5.11 46.44
N GLU A 3 -38.41 5.96 47.36
CA GLU A 3 -37.11 6.67 47.24
C GLU A 3 -35.94 5.68 47.01
N THR A 4 -36.09 4.45 47.52
CA THR A 4 -35.13 3.36 47.31
C THR A 4 -35.05 2.91 45.85
N GLU A 5 -36.17 2.92 45.12
CA GLU A 5 -36.23 2.54 43.70
C GLU A 5 -35.59 3.61 42.81
N GLU A 6 -35.81 4.89 43.14
CA GLU A 6 -35.19 6.02 42.43
C GLU A 6 -33.67 6.00 42.60
N ARG A 7 -33.20 5.80 43.83
CA ARG A 7 -31.76 5.65 44.12
C ARG A 7 -31.14 4.47 43.39
N ARG A 8 -31.83 3.34 43.32
CA ARG A 8 -31.37 2.16 42.56
C ARG A 8 -31.26 2.47 41.07
N LYS A 9 -32.23 3.21 40.51
CA LYS A 9 -32.23 3.59 39.10
C LYS A 9 -31.10 4.57 38.77
N GLU A 10 -30.81 5.51 39.67
CA GLU A 10 -29.69 6.45 39.53
C GLU A 10 -28.34 5.73 39.60
N LEU A 11 -28.16 4.80 40.55
CA LEU A 11 -26.95 3.99 40.65
C LEU A 11 -26.72 3.14 39.40
N LEU A 12 -27.77 2.54 38.85
CA LEU A 12 -27.68 1.78 37.59
C LEU A 12 -27.32 2.68 36.41
N ARG A 13 -27.84 3.92 36.38
CA ARG A 13 -27.50 4.89 35.34
C ARG A 13 -26.04 5.32 35.43
N GLN A 14 -25.53 5.59 36.64
CA GLN A 14 -24.13 5.93 36.87
C GLN A 14 -23.20 4.77 36.49
N ALA A 15 -23.53 3.53 36.89
CA ALA A 15 -22.75 2.36 36.51
C ALA A 15 -22.72 2.17 34.99
N ARG A 16 -23.86 2.30 34.30
CA ARG A 16 -23.93 2.20 32.85
C ARG A 16 -23.09 3.27 32.16
N GLN A 17 -23.10 4.50 32.66
CA GLN A 17 -22.27 5.59 32.13
C GLN A 17 -20.77 5.29 32.28
N MET A 18 -20.33 4.77 33.43
CA MET A 18 -18.92 4.39 33.62
C MET A 18 -18.45 3.32 32.61
N TYR A 19 -19.29 2.34 32.29
CA TYR A 19 -18.93 1.28 31.31
C TYR A 19 -19.08 1.70 29.85
N ASP A 20 -19.91 2.70 29.54
CA ASP A 20 -20.10 3.20 28.16
C ASP A 20 -19.01 4.22 27.76
N GLU A 21 -18.45 4.93 28.75
CA GLU A 21 -17.34 5.87 28.55
C GLU A 21 -16.01 5.12 28.32
N ASP A 22 -15.83 3.97 28.99
CA ASP A 22 -14.74 3.02 28.75
C ASP A 22 -15.11 2.03 27.63
N ARG A 23 -15.27 2.52 26.38
CA ARG A 23 -15.16 1.68 25.16
C ARG A 23 -13.74 1.17 24.95
N PHE A 24 -13.12 0.65 26.00
CA PHE A 24 -11.82 0.05 25.97
C PHE A 24 -11.96 -1.33 25.35
N ILE A 25 -11.32 -1.54 24.19
CA ILE A 25 -11.25 -2.88 23.58
C ILE A 25 -10.55 -3.77 24.61
N PRO A 26 -11.20 -4.82 25.12
CA PRO A 26 -10.59 -5.69 26.12
C PRO A 26 -9.27 -6.26 25.59
N ALA A 27 -8.34 -6.60 26.48
CA ALA A 27 -7.08 -7.22 26.07
C ALA A 27 -7.37 -8.61 25.45
N VAL A 28 -7.52 -8.67 24.13
CA VAL A 28 -7.85 -9.87 23.37
C VAL A 28 -6.60 -10.47 22.75
N HIS A 29 -6.54 -11.80 22.71
CA HIS A 29 -5.47 -12.53 22.04
C HIS A 29 -5.38 -12.14 20.55
N PRO A 30 -4.17 -11.97 19.96
CA PRO A 30 -3.99 -11.47 18.59
C PRO A 30 -4.81 -12.19 17.51
N ARG A 31 -5.07 -13.49 17.70
CA ARG A 31 -5.91 -14.31 16.81
C ARG A 31 -7.33 -13.79 16.65
N TYR A 32 -7.91 -13.21 17.69
CA TYR A 32 -9.31 -12.73 17.71
C TYR A 32 -9.40 -11.21 17.66
N ARG A 33 -8.26 -10.52 17.54
CA ARG A 33 -8.17 -9.06 17.51
C ARG A 33 -9.06 -8.45 16.43
N ASN A 34 -9.05 -9.01 15.23
CA ASN A 34 -9.84 -8.51 14.09
C ASN A 34 -11.35 -8.53 14.39
N LEU A 35 -11.85 -9.60 15.02
CA LEU A 35 -13.28 -9.74 15.33
C LEU A 35 -13.74 -8.71 16.38
N TYR A 36 -12.91 -8.44 17.38
CA TYR A 36 -13.21 -7.41 18.38
C TYR A 36 -13.04 -6.00 17.82
N GLN A 37 -12.12 -5.82 16.89
CA GLN A 37 -11.93 -4.57 16.18
C GLN A 37 -13.19 -4.23 15.35
N ASP A 38 -13.74 -5.19 14.59
CA ASP A 38 -14.99 -5.00 13.85
C ASP A 38 -16.20 -4.70 14.76
N LEU A 39 -16.22 -5.24 15.99
CA LEU A 39 -17.35 -5.12 16.90
C LEU A 39 -17.37 -3.80 17.70
N TYR A 40 -16.20 -3.22 17.95
CA TYR A 40 -16.04 -2.05 18.83
C TYR A 40 -15.45 -0.82 18.13
N GLU A 41 -14.82 -0.96 16.95
CA GLU A 41 -14.33 0.17 16.20
C GLU A 41 -15.49 0.83 15.43
N PRO A 42 -15.74 2.14 15.61
CA PRO A 42 -16.78 2.83 14.85
C PRO A 42 -16.46 2.77 13.35
N ASP A 43 -17.48 2.50 12.53
CA ASP A 43 -17.43 2.35 11.05
C ASP A 43 -16.69 3.49 10.31
N GLU A 44 -16.44 4.60 11.00
CA GLU A 44 -15.79 5.80 10.50
C GLU A 44 -14.29 5.63 10.17
N LYS A 45 -13.63 4.58 10.66
CA LYS A 45 -12.18 4.34 10.41
C LYS A 45 -11.86 3.21 9.45
N GLN A 46 -12.88 2.49 8.97
CA GLN A 46 -12.69 1.47 7.95
C GLN A 46 -12.74 2.12 6.56
N VAL A 47 -11.84 3.07 6.29
CA VAL A 47 -11.50 3.36 4.89
C VAL A 47 -10.59 2.20 4.48
N PRO A 48 -11.06 1.21 3.69
CA PRO A 48 -10.17 0.19 3.21
C PRO A 48 -9.08 0.91 2.42
N ASN A 49 -7.87 0.97 2.98
CA ASN A 49 -6.67 1.41 2.30
C ASN A 49 -6.39 0.40 1.19
N SER A 50 -7.18 0.44 0.13
CA SER A 50 -7.21 -0.52 -0.96
C SER A 50 -6.04 -0.22 -1.89
N SER A 51 -4.85 -0.55 -1.40
CA SER A 51 -3.61 -0.48 -2.18
C SER A 51 -3.65 -1.37 -3.42
N PHE A 52 -4.64 -2.26 -3.53
CA PHE A 52 -4.87 -3.12 -4.68
C PHE A 52 -5.11 -2.32 -5.97
N SER A 53 -6.02 -1.35 -5.95
CA SER A 53 -6.31 -0.51 -7.12
C SER A 53 -5.10 0.32 -7.53
N PHE A 54 -4.35 0.85 -6.56
CA PHE A 54 -3.12 1.58 -6.82
C PHE A 54 -2.03 0.68 -7.45
N ARG A 55 -1.85 -0.55 -6.96
CA ARG A 55 -0.91 -1.52 -7.54
C ARG A 55 -1.27 -1.85 -8.99
N ILE A 56 -2.56 -2.08 -9.29
CA ILE A 56 -3.02 -2.33 -10.66
C ILE A 56 -2.75 -1.11 -11.55
N ALA A 57 -3.07 0.09 -11.09
CA ALA A 57 -2.82 1.31 -11.85
C ALA A 57 -1.34 1.49 -12.17
N VAL A 58 -0.44 1.27 -11.19
CA VAL A 58 1.01 1.32 -11.39
C VAL A 58 1.47 0.27 -12.41
N CYS A 59 0.96 -0.96 -12.33
CA CYS A 59 1.29 -2.01 -13.31
C CYS A 59 0.88 -1.64 -14.73
N ILE A 60 -0.31 -1.08 -14.92
CA ILE A 60 -0.81 -0.66 -16.23
C ILE A 60 0.04 0.48 -16.78
N VAL A 61 0.40 1.47 -15.95
CA VAL A 61 1.25 2.59 -16.36
C VAL A 61 2.64 2.10 -16.78
N LEU A 62 3.27 1.22 -15.98
CA LEU A 62 4.58 0.65 -16.32
C LEU A 62 4.53 -0.15 -17.63
N PHE A 63 3.47 -0.94 -17.84
CA PHE A 63 3.29 -1.69 -19.07
C PHE A 63 3.11 -0.77 -20.28
N ALA A 64 2.30 0.28 -20.16
CA ALA A 64 2.12 1.27 -21.23
C ALA A 64 3.42 2.03 -21.55
N CYS A 65 4.21 2.39 -20.53
CA CYS A 65 5.53 3.00 -20.71
C CYS A 65 6.50 2.05 -21.43
N TYR A 66 6.51 0.76 -21.08
CA TYR A 66 7.34 -0.24 -21.75
C TYR A 66 6.98 -0.38 -23.23
N VAL A 67 5.68 -0.53 -23.53
CA VAL A 67 5.18 -0.62 -24.90
C VAL A 67 5.52 0.66 -25.68
N TRP A 68 5.37 1.83 -25.06
CA TRP A 68 5.75 3.10 -25.68
C TRP A 68 7.26 3.18 -25.97
N MET A 69 8.10 2.72 -25.04
CA MET A 69 9.55 2.67 -25.25
C MET A 69 9.92 1.74 -26.41
N ASP A 70 9.23 0.60 -26.53
CA ASP A 70 9.40 -0.36 -27.61
C ASP A 70 8.98 0.23 -28.98
N TYR A 71 7.81 0.89 -29.03
CA TYR A 71 7.33 1.59 -30.23
C TYR A 71 8.17 2.79 -30.63
N SER A 72 8.74 3.50 -29.66
CA SER A 72 9.52 4.71 -29.92
C SER A 72 10.91 4.39 -30.48
N GLU A 73 11.27 3.10 -30.64
CA GLU A 73 12.59 2.61 -31.07
C GLU A 73 13.72 3.47 -30.48
N VAL A 74 13.59 3.88 -29.20
CA VAL A 74 14.52 4.84 -28.63
C VAL A 74 15.87 4.13 -28.62
N PRO A 75 16.86 4.61 -29.39
CA PRO A 75 18.13 3.90 -29.49
C PRO A 75 18.81 4.02 -28.13
N VAL A 76 18.67 2.99 -27.30
CA VAL A 76 19.40 2.86 -26.05
C VAL A 76 20.84 2.62 -26.47
N ALA A 77 21.58 3.73 -26.55
CA ALA A 77 22.92 3.84 -27.11
C ALA A 77 22.94 3.84 -28.65
N ASN A 78 23.11 5.05 -29.20
CA ASN A 78 23.40 5.35 -30.60
C ASN A 78 24.83 4.89 -30.97
N VAL A 79 25.17 3.64 -30.67
CA VAL A 79 26.37 2.94 -31.14
C VAL A 79 25.86 1.82 -32.02
N SER A 80 25.75 2.10 -33.32
CA SER A 80 25.52 1.04 -34.28
C SER A 80 26.68 0.04 -34.19
N SER A 81 26.37 -1.25 -34.12
CA SER A 81 27.40 -2.29 -34.06
C SER A 81 28.39 -2.17 -35.22
N ASP A 82 27.93 -1.67 -36.36
CA ASP A 82 28.75 -1.38 -37.55
C ASP A 82 29.83 -0.32 -37.30
N GLN A 83 29.56 0.71 -36.48
CA GLN A 83 30.55 1.72 -36.11
C GLN A 83 31.65 1.15 -35.20
N ILE A 84 31.30 0.20 -34.34
CA ILE A 84 32.26 -0.47 -33.46
C ILE A 84 33.17 -1.38 -34.30
N VAL A 85 32.60 -2.17 -35.21
CA VAL A 85 33.37 -3.07 -36.09
C VAL A 85 34.31 -2.28 -37.00
N THR A 86 33.85 -1.17 -37.60
CA THR A 86 34.70 -0.33 -38.45
C THR A 86 35.82 0.39 -37.68
N GLN A 87 35.62 0.74 -36.41
CA GLN A 87 36.69 1.29 -35.57
C GLN A 87 37.73 0.23 -35.16
N ILE A 88 37.28 -0.99 -34.86
CA ILE A 88 38.18 -2.11 -34.55
C ILE A 88 39.03 -2.46 -35.76
N GLU A 89 38.41 -2.56 -36.94
CA GLU A 89 39.09 -2.90 -38.20
C GLU A 89 40.18 -1.87 -38.54
N LYS A 90 39.86 -0.57 -38.42
CA LYS A 90 40.85 0.51 -38.59
C LYS A 90 42.00 0.42 -37.58
N GLN A 91 41.73 0.11 -36.31
CA GLN A 91 42.80 -0.06 -35.32
C GLN A 91 43.70 -1.26 -35.66
N THR A 92 43.12 -2.38 -36.10
CA THR A 92 43.90 -3.57 -36.48
C THR A 92 44.77 -3.35 -37.71
N GLU A 93 44.29 -2.59 -38.71
CA GLU A 93 45.09 -2.23 -39.90
C GLU A 93 46.28 -1.32 -39.54
N ILE A 94 46.10 -0.37 -38.63
CA ILE A 94 47.17 0.53 -38.19
C ILE A 94 48.26 -0.24 -37.43
N LEU A 95 47.88 -1.24 -36.64
CA LEU A 95 48.80 -2.08 -35.87
C LEU A 95 49.57 -3.09 -36.74
N THR A 96 48.97 -3.60 -37.83
CA THR A 96 49.63 -4.54 -38.74
C THR A 96 50.49 -3.87 -39.81
N LYS A 97 50.28 -2.58 -40.09
CA LYS A 97 51.13 -1.79 -41.01
C LYS A 97 52.37 -1.16 -40.35
N LYS A 98 52.58 -1.34 -39.05
CA LYS A 98 53.75 -0.87 -38.31
C LYS A 98 54.78 -1.98 -38.14
#